data_AF-A0A4Q7L4Z2-F1
#
_entry.id   AF-A0A4Q7L4Z2-F1
#
_cell.length_a   1.000
_cell.length_b   1.000
_cell.length_c   1.000
_cell.angle_alpha   90.00
_cell.angle_beta   90.00
_cell.angle_gamma   90.00
#
_symmetry.space_group_name_H-M   'P 1'
#
loop_
_entity.id
_entity.type
_entity.pdbx_description
1 polymer ?
#
loop_
_entity_poly.entity_id
_entity_poly.type
_entity_poly.pdbx_seq_one_letter_code
_entity_poly.pdbx_strand_id
1 'polypeptide(L)'
;MTIPATLRKAAGIEAGQRLVVYVEDGRVVLEQWEHLLDRVQSRVVAATGAHTGLASEELIAERRAEAKREDASANATTDGPPA
;
A
#
# COMPACT_ATOMS: atom_id res chain seq x y z
N MET A 1 8.35 31.62 3.96
CA MET A 1 8.71 30.93 5.22
C MET A 1 10.21 30.83 5.30
N THR A 2 10.82 31.29 6.39
CA THR A 2 12.29 31.25 6.56
C THR A 2 12.61 30.20 7.61
N ILE A 3 13.38 29.17 7.23
CA ILE A 3 13.92 28.20 8.18
C ILE A 3 15.29 28.74 8.65
N PRO A 4 15.47 29.00 9.96
CA PRO A 4 16.76 29.42 10.49
C PRO A 4 17.89 28.48 10.08
N ALA A 5 19.05 29.04 9.75
CA ALA A 5 20.19 28.26 9.24
C ALA A 5 20.60 27.12 10.18
N THR A 6 20.49 27.33 11.49
CA THR A 6 20.79 26.33 12.52
C THR A 6 19.86 25.14 12.44
N LEU A 7 18.55 25.37 12.28
CA LEU A 7 17.54 24.31 12.13
C LEU A 7 17.74 23.55 10.83
N ARG A 8 18.03 24.27 9.74
CA ARG A 8 18.31 23.67 8.43
C ARG A 8 19.52 22.71 8.51
N LYS A 9 20.62 23.14 9.14
CA LYS A 9 21.83 22.29 9.34
C LYS A 9 21.57 21.11 10.26
N ALA A 10 20.89 21.33 11.39
CA ALA A 10 20.59 20.27 12.34
C ALA A 10 19.67 19.18 11.74
N ALA A 11 18.77 19.57 10.85
CA ALA A 11 17.88 18.65 10.13
C ALA A 11 18.51 18.06 8.84
N GLY A 12 19.76 18.38 8.51
CA GLY A 12 20.41 17.91 7.29
C GLY A 12 19.73 18.38 5.99
N ILE A 13 19.04 19.52 6.04
CA ILE A 13 18.32 20.08 4.89
C ILE A 13 19.29 20.94 4.08
N GLU A 14 19.45 20.62 2.80
CA GLU A 14 20.21 21.40 1.83
C GLU A 14 19.29 22.20 0.89
N ALA A 15 19.85 23.24 0.28
CA ALA A 15 19.11 24.04 -0.69
C ALA A 15 18.81 23.20 -1.94
N GLY A 16 17.56 23.22 -2.40
CA GLY A 16 17.12 22.45 -3.57
C GLY A 16 16.64 21.02 -3.26
N GLN A 17 16.74 20.56 -2.01
CA GLN A 17 16.13 19.28 -1.62
C GLN A 17 14.61 19.35 -1.63
N ARG A 18 13.97 18.25 -2.04
CA ARG A 18 12.51 18.09 -1.98
C ARG A 18 12.12 17.64 -0.58
N LEU A 19 11.30 18.45 0.08
CA LEU A 19 10.76 18.17 1.42
C LEU A 19 9.26 18.01 1.35
N VAL A 20 8.72 17.19 2.25
CA VAL A 20 7.29 17.12 2.53
C VAL A 20 7.01 17.90 3.81
N VAL A 21 5.96 18.71 3.78
CA VAL A 21 5.52 19.53 4.91
C VAL A 21 4.10 19.17 5.26
N TYR A 22 3.84 18.81 6.51
CA TYR A 22 2.51 18.46 7.01
C TYR A 22 2.36 18.83 8.49
N VAL A 23 1.14 18.73 9.00
CA VAL A 23 0.84 18.97 10.42
C VAL A 23 0.52 17.65 11.10
N GLU A 24 1.21 17.34 12.19
CA GLU A 24 0.98 16.18 13.04
C GLU A 24 0.96 16.67 14.50
N ASP A 25 -0.08 16.33 15.27
CA ASP A 25 -0.27 16.72 16.67
C ASP A 25 -0.08 18.23 16.95
N GLY A 26 -0.57 19.08 16.02
CA GLY A 26 -0.45 20.54 16.11
C GLY A 26 0.94 21.09 15.81
N ARG A 27 1.87 20.26 15.33
CA ARG A 27 3.24 20.63 14.97
C ARG A 27 3.43 20.59 13.46
N VAL A 28 4.16 21.56 12.91
CA VAL A 28 4.60 21.51 11.50
C VAL A 28 5.81 20.60 11.43
N VAL A 29 5.65 19.49 10.72
CA VAL A 29 6.71 18.51 10.47
C VAL A 29 7.27 18.74 9.07
N LEU A 30 8.60 18.76 8.98
CA LEU A 30 9.34 18.81 7.72
C LEU A 30 10.19 17.55 7.63
N GLU A 31 10.00 16.79 6.57
CA GLU A 31 10.74 15.55 6.34
C GLU A 31 11.20 15.42 4.89
N GLN A 32 12.29 14.67 4.70
CA GLN A 32 12.70 14.22 3.38
C GLN A 32 11.72 13.16 2.86
N TRP A 33 11.53 13.12 1.54
CA TRP A 33 10.60 12.19 0.90
C TRP A 33 10.93 10.73 1.22
N GLU A 34 12.22 10.41 1.23
CA GLU A 34 12.76 9.08 1.50
C GLU A 34 12.39 8.63 2.93
N HIS A 35 12.57 9.52 3.92
CA HIS A 35 12.21 9.23 5.31
C HIS A 35 10.69 9.06 5.50
N LEU A 36 9.87 9.81 4.76
CA LEU A 36 8.43 9.62 4.78
C LEU A 36 8.05 8.23 4.26
N LEU A 37 8.68 7.79 3.16
CA LEU A 37 8.45 6.49 2.56
C LEU A 37 8.81 5.35 3.52
N ASP A 38 9.99 5.42 4.13
CA ASP A 38 10.46 4.43 5.10
C ASP A 38 9.56 4.35 6.33
N ARG A 39 9.06 5.50 6.81
CA ARG A 39 8.12 5.53 7.93
C ARG A 39 6.80 4.86 7.57
N VAL A 40 6.25 5.16 6.39
CA VAL A 40 5.01 4.54 5.91
C VAL A 40 5.19 3.04 5.75
N GLN A 41 6.29 2.60 5.13
CA GLN A 41 6.58 1.18 4.96
C GLN A 41 6.71 0.48 6.32
N SER A 42 7.42 1.08 7.27
CA SER A 42 7.56 0.54 8.62
C SER A 42 6.21 0.41 9.34
N ARG A 43 5.33 1.42 9.22
CA ARG A 43 3.96 1.36 9.78
C ARG A 43 3.14 0.23 9.17
N VAL A 44 3.25 0.02 7.85
CA VAL A 44 2.57 -1.08 7.16
C VAL A 44 3.09 -2.43 7.64
N VAL A 45 4.41 -2.63 7.72
CA VAL A 45 5.02 -3.88 8.20
C VAL A 45 4.59 -4.20 9.63
N ALA A 46 4.56 -3.19 10.51
CA ALA A 46 4.10 -3.36 11.89
C ALA A 46 2.61 -3.73 11.95
N ALA A 47 1.77 -3.10 11.13
CA ALA A 47 0.33 -3.36 11.10
C ALA A 47 -0.02 -4.74 10.50
N THR A 48 0.75 -5.21 9.53
CA THR A 48 0.54 -6.54 8.91
C THR A 48 1.20 -7.67 9.69
N GLY A 49 1.88 -7.40 10.81
CA GLY A 49 2.54 -8.44 11.61
C GLY A 49 3.58 -9.24 10.81
N ALA A 50 4.23 -8.60 9.84
CA ALA A 50 5.16 -9.24 8.89
C ALA A 50 4.54 -10.41 8.09
N HIS A 51 3.22 -10.40 7.84
CA HIS A 51 2.60 -11.36 6.93
C HIS A 51 3.29 -11.26 5.55
N THR A 52 3.93 -12.35 5.13
CA THR A 52 4.75 -12.41 3.91
C THR A 52 3.95 -12.76 2.65
N GLY A 53 2.65 -13.05 2.80
CA GLY A 53 1.74 -13.32 1.70
C GLY A 53 1.15 -12.05 1.08
N LEU A 54 0.93 -12.07 -0.24
CA LEU A 54 0.14 -11.03 -0.91
C LEU A 54 -1.34 -11.26 -0.62
N ALA A 55 -2.02 -10.28 -0.02
CA ALA A 55 -3.47 -10.36 0.21
C ALA A 55 -4.27 -10.62 -1.09
N SER A 56 -3.72 -10.22 -2.24
CA SER A 56 -4.30 -10.50 -3.55
C SER A 56 -4.28 -11.97 -3.94
N GLU A 57 -3.34 -12.78 -3.45
CA GLU A 57 -3.27 -14.20 -3.82
C GLU A 57 -4.47 -14.99 -3.28
N GLU A 58 -4.90 -14.69 -2.05
CA GLU A 58 -6.12 -15.27 -1.47
C GLU A 58 -7.36 -14.89 -2.29
N LEU A 59 -7.50 -13.60 -2.62
CA LEU A 59 -8.60 -13.08 -3.45
C LEU A 59 -8.61 -13.68 -4.86
N ILE A 60 -7.43 -13.87 -5.47
CA ILE A 60 -7.29 -14.49 -6.79
C ILE A 60 -7.64 -15.97 -6.72
N ALA A 61 -7.22 -16.68 -5.67
CA ALA A 61 -7.55 -18.08 -5.46
C ALA A 61 -9.06 -18.28 -5.30
N GLU A 62 -9.72 -17.43 -4.52
CA GLU A 62 -11.16 -17.43 -4.35
C GLU A 62 -11.89 -17.22 -5.68
N ARG A 63 -11.47 -16.21 -6.48
CA ARG A 63 -12.11 -15.96 -7.78
C ARG A 63 -11.93 -17.13 -8.76
N ARG A 64 -10.75 -17.78 -8.76
CA ARG A 64 -10.49 -18.98 -9.58
C ARG A 64 -11.35 -20.17 -9.13
N ALA A 65 -11.56 -20.34 -7.82
CA ALA A 65 -12.41 -21.40 -7.29
C ALA A 65 -13.89 -21.19 -7.67
N GLU A 66 -14.36 -19.93 -7.65
CA GLU A 66 -15.69 -19.58 -8.13
C GLU A 66 -15.85 -19.84 -9.63
N ALA A 67 -14.90 -19.41 -10.46
CA ALA A 67 -14.94 -19.65 -11.90
C ALA A 67 -15.03 -21.16 -12.25
N LYS A 68 -14.30 -22.01 -11.53
CA LYS A 68 -14.41 -23.47 -11.69
C LYS A 68 -15.80 -24.02 -11.34
N ARG A 69 -16.48 -23.44 -10.35
CA ARG A 69 -17.85 -23.81 -9.97
C ARG A 69 -18.86 -23.37 -11.01
N GLU A 70 -18.71 -22.15 -11.53
CA GLU A 70 -19.53 -21.60 -12.62
C GLU A 70 -19.39 -22.46 -13.90
N ASP A 71 -18.15 -22.81 -14.31
CA ASP A 71 -17.88 -23.65 -15.48
C ASP A 71 -18.48 -25.07 -15.34
N ALA A 72 -18.37 -25.67 -14.16
CA ALA A 72 -18.95 -26.98 -13.88
C ALA A 72 -20.49 -26.97 -13.90
N SER A 73 -21.11 -25.87 -13.48
CA SER A 73 -22.58 -25.69 -13.51
C SER A 73 -23.11 -25.40 -14.92
N ALA A 74 -22.35 -24.68 -15.75
CA ALA A 74 -22.76 -24.36 -17.13
C ALA A 74 -22.83 -25.61 -18.01
N ASN A 75 -21.92 -26.57 -17.82
CA ASN A 75 -21.86 -27.81 -18.61
C ASN A 75 -22.95 -28.84 -18.24
N ALA A 76 -23.71 -28.64 -17.15
CA ALA A 76 -24.82 -29.50 -16.75
C ALA A 76 -26.15 -29.15 -17.45
N THR A 77 -26.24 -28.00 -18.13
CA THR A 77 -27.49 -27.51 -18.74
C THR A 77 -27.58 -27.82 -20.26
N THR A 78 -26.50 -28.30 -20.89
CA THR A 78 -26.48 -28.57 -22.34
C THR A 78 -26.79 -30.01 -22.75
N ASP A 79 -27.06 -30.93 -21.81
CA ASP A 79 -27.42 -32.32 -22.10
C ASP A 79 -28.96 -32.53 -22.01
N GLY A 80 -29.69 -31.84 -22.90
CA GLY A 80 -31.12 -32.07 -23.13
C GLY A 80 -31.32 -33.07 -24.28
N PRO A 81 -32.23 -34.06 -24.17
CA PRO A 81 -32.27 -35.23 -25.04
C PRO A 81 -32.59 -34.88 -26.51
N PRO A 82 -32.00 -35.58 -27.50
CA PRO A 82 -32.26 -35.33 -28.91
C PRO A 82 -33.69 -35.74 -29.30
N ALA A 83 -34.32 -34.90 -30.12
CA ALA A 83 -35.66 -35.06 -30.69
C ALA A 83 -35.74 -36.16 -31.76
#